data_AF-A0A8S1VL42-F1
#
_entry.id   AF-A0A8S1VL42-F1
#
_cell.length_a   1.000
_cell.length_b   1.000
_cell.length_c   1.000
_cell.angle_alpha   90.00
_cell.angle_beta   90.00
_cell.angle_gamma   90.00
#
_symmetry.space_group_name_H-M   'P 1'
#
loop_
_entity.id
_entity.type
_entity.pdbx_description
1 polymer ?
#
loop_
_entity_poly.entity_id
_entity_poly.type
_entity_poly.pdbx_seq_one_letter_code
_entity_poly.pdbx_strand_id
1 'polypeptide(L)'
;MNIINQLLAGTNLFRLNFQMCNNKNLNNTLNDKQDQLNLLQNTLFSNMLIASSIQNLEKHSNQQQVPVVAKSKKISKRDNNCGHPEREHYAKGMCSNCYHKYGRTKKPWICGHQKLYAQGLCQNCYINQYNQKKREAWVDNDKAKSEEQKQQI
;
A
#
# COMPACT_ATOMS: atom_id res chain seq x y z
N MET A 1 -14.50 20.89 -50.76
CA MET A 1 -13.80 20.32 -49.58
C MET A 1 -14.06 18.82 -49.56
N ASN A 2 -13.23 18.05 -50.28
CA ASN A 2 -13.44 16.62 -50.55
C ASN A 2 -13.08 15.73 -49.34
N ILE A 3 -14.09 14.96 -48.90
CA ILE A 3 -14.15 13.51 -48.64
C ILE A 3 -12.80 12.78 -48.40
N ILE A 4 -12.66 12.06 -47.26
CA ILE A 4 -12.49 10.59 -47.15
C ILE A 4 -12.27 10.17 -45.68
N ASN A 5 -12.97 9.09 -45.32
CA ASN A 5 -13.07 8.36 -44.06
C ASN A 5 -11.78 7.64 -43.60
N GLN A 6 -11.84 7.11 -42.36
CA GLN A 6 -11.35 5.81 -41.84
C GLN A 6 -10.55 5.96 -40.54
N LEU A 7 -11.06 5.49 -39.38
CA LEU A 7 -11.09 4.10 -38.89
C LEU A 7 -9.73 3.63 -38.29
N LEU A 8 -9.84 3.16 -37.04
CA LEU A 8 -9.12 2.05 -36.41
C LEU A 8 -7.79 2.31 -35.65
N ALA A 9 -7.88 1.90 -34.38
CA ALA A 9 -6.92 1.12 -33.63
C ALA A 9 -5.68 1.83 -33.04
N GLY A 10 -5.63 1.82 -31.70
CA GLY A 10 -4.46 2.22 -30.93
C GLY A 10 -4.61 2.00 -29.44
N THR A 11 -5.19 0.86 -29.03
CA THR A 11 -5.17 0.38 -27.64
C THR A 11 -3.75 0.29 -27.09
N ASN A 12 -3.50 0.93 -25.95
CA ASN A 12 -2.46 0.57 -24.98
C ASN A 12 -2.97 1.07 -23.60
N LEU A 13 -4.05 0.52 -23.04
CA LEU A 13 -4.08 -0.79 -22.40
C LEU A 13 -2.72 -1.25 -21.85
N PHE A 14 -2.08 -0.43 -21.02
CA PHE A 14 -1.05 -0.89 -20.09
C PHE A 14 -1.68 -1.73 -18.97
N ARG A 15 -2.09 -2.94 -19.36
CA ARG A 15 -1.80 -4.24 -18.73
C ARG A 15 -1.39 -4.19 -17.25
N LEU A 16 -2.31 -3.78 -16.38
CA LEU A 16 -2.43 -4.36 -15.04
C LEU A 16 -3.44 -5.50 -15.09
N ASN A 17 -3.09 -6.53 -15.88
CA ASN A 17 -3.70 -7.84 -15.78
C ASN A 17 -2.59 -8.81 -15.41
N PHE A 18 -2.25 -8.86 -14.12
CA PHE A 18 -1.46 -9.93 -13.55
C PHE A 18 -2.43 -10.99 -13.02
N GLN A 19 -3.10 -11.66 -13.96
CA GLN A 19 -3.91 -12.84 -13.70
C GLN A 19 -2.98 -14.05 -13.75
N MET A 20 -2.64 -14.58 -12.57
CA MET A 20 -2.35 -16.01 -12.38
C MET A 20 -2.88 -16.40 -10.99
N CYS A 21 -4.19 -16.33 -10.84
CA CYS A 21 -4.91 -17.18 -9.90
C CYS A 21 -5.36 -18.38 -10.72
N ASN A 22 -4.56 -19.44 -10.72
CA ASN A 22 -5.05 -20.73 -11.18
C ASN A 22 -5.78 -21.38 -10.00
N ASN A 23 -6.91 -22.02 -10.32
CA ASN A 23 -7.70 -22.91 -9.47
C ASN A 23 -8.85 -22.26 -8.67
N LYS A 24 -10.05 -22.20 -9.28
CA LYS A 24 -11.31 -22.38 -8.55
C LYS A 24 -12.32 -23.15 -9.42
N ASN A 25 -12.52 -24.39 -8.98
CA ASN A 25 -13.67 -25.24 -9.19
C ASN A 25 -14.98 -24.43 -9.06
N LEU A 26 -15.84 -24.46 -10.07
CA LEU A 26 -17.17 -23.86 -10.06
C LEU A 26 -18.08 -24.68 -9.14
N ASN A 27 -18.42 -24.13 -7.97
CA ASN A 27 -19.68 -24.38 -7.27
C ASN A 27 -19.82 -23.36 -6.12
N ASN A 28 -20.78 -22.43 -6.24
CA ASN A 28 -21.53 -21.74 -5.16
C ASN A 28 -21.95 -20.32 -5.53
N THR A 29 -22.94 -20.19 -6.42
CA THR A 29 -23.60 -18.93 -6.81
C THR A 29 -24.81 -18.59 -5.93
N LEU A 30 -24.74 -18.86 -4.61
CA LEU A 30 -25.84 -18.57 -3.67
C LEU A 30 -25.46 -17.75 -2.43
N ASN A 31 -24.17 -17.55 -2.13
CA ASN A 31 -23.74 -16.83 -0.91
C ASN A 31 -23.41 -15.33 -1.13
N ASP A 32 -23.28 -14.87 -2.38
CA ASP A 32 -22.77 -13.52 -2.67
C ASP A 32 -23.67 -12.36 -2.21
N LYS A 33 -24.99 -12.56 -2.14
CA LYS A 33 -25.92 -11.48 -1.72
C LYS A 33 -25.92 -11.28 -0.20
N GLN A 34 -25.78 -12.36 0.55
CA GLN A 34 -25.74 -12.30 2.02
C GLN A 34 -24.46 -11.61 2.49
N ASP A 35 -23.33 -11.91 1.85
CA ASP A 35 -22.03 -11.35 2.19
C ASP A 35 -21.92 -9.85 1.86
N GLN A 36 -22.56 -9.38 0.78
CA GLN A 36 -22.66 -7.95 0.49
C GLN A 36 -23.52 -7.19 1.51
N LEU A 37 -24.62 -7.80 1.98
CA LEU A 37 -25.48 -7.19 2.99
C LEU A 37 -24.79 -7.08 4.35
N ASN A 38 -24.07 -8.14 4.75
CA ASN A 38 -23.29 -8.17 5.97
C ASN A 38 -22.15 -7.15 5.94
N LEU A 39 -21.49 -6.96 4.79
CA LEU A 39 -20.44 -5.94 4.63
C LEU A 39 -20.99 -4.50 4.71
N LEU A 40 -22.16 -4.25 4.14
CA LEU A 40 -22.83 -2.95 4.24
C LEU A 40 -23.23 -2.64 5.68
N GLN A 41 -23.81 -3.61 6.40
CA GLN A 41 -24.20 -3.45 7.80
C GLN A 41 -23.00 -3.18 8.71
N ASN A 42 -21.90 -3.91 8.53
CA ASN A 42 -20.66 -3.71 9.29
C ASN A 42 -20.03 -2.32 9.01
N THR A 43 -20.13 -1.83 7.77
CA THR A 43 -19.63 -0.50 7.40
C THR A 43 -20.45 0.62 8.06
N LEU A 44 -21.77 0.47 8.10
CA LEU A 44 -22.66 1.44 8.75
C LEU A 44 -22.44 1.50 10.27
N PHE A 45 -22.25 0.34 10.90
CA PHE A 45 -21.98 0.28 12.35
C PHE A 45 -20.64 0.92 12.72
N SER A 46 -19.58 0.67 11.94
CA SER A 46 -18.27 1.29 12.14
C SER A 46 -18.32 2.81 12.02
N ASN A 47 -19.07 3.35 11.05
CA ASN A 47 -19.19 4.79 10.86
C ASN A 47 -19.95 5.48 12.00
N MET A 48 -20.96 4.81 12.57
CA MET A 48 -21.72 5.32 13.71
C MET A 48 -20.87 5.37 15.00
N LEU A 49 -20.00 4.39 15.21
CA LEU A 49 -19.09 4.34 16.36
C LEU A 49 -17.98 5.40 16.31
N ILE A 50 -17.50 5.74 15.11
CA ILE A 50 -16.52 6.81 14.94
C ILE A 50 -17.17 8.18 15.21
N ALA A 51 -18.41 8.40 14.78
CA ALA A 51 -19.12 9.67 14.98
C ALA A 51 -19.37 10.01 16.47
N SER A 52 -19.58 9.01 17.33
CA SER A 52 -19.77 9.23 18.77
C SER A 52 -18.48 9.58 19.51
N SER A 53 -17.31 9.18 18.98
CA SER A 53 -16.02 9.47 19.59
C SER A 53 -15.51 10.91 19.38
N ILE A 54 -16.11 11.67 18.45
CA ILE A 54 -15.64 13.02 18.07
C ILE A 54 -16.20 14.11 19.00
N GLN A 55 -17.26 13.84 19.77
CA GLN A 55 -17.92 14.86 20.62
C GLN A 55 -17.21 15.19 21.95
N ASN A 56 -16.06 14.58 22.25
CA ASN A 56 -15.34 14.77 23.52
C ASN A 56 -13.99 15.51 23.41
N LEU A 57 -13.66 16.13 22.26
CA LEU A 57 -12.36 16.81 22.06
C LEU A 57 -12.35 18.34 22.16
N GLU A 58 -13.43 19.00 22.59
CA GLU A 58 -13.50 20.48 22.58
C GLU A 58 -13.39 21.19 23.95
N LYS A 59 -13.02 20.53 25.04
CA LYS A 59 -12.84 21.23 26.32
C LYS A 59 -11.60 20.75 27.05
N HIS A 60 -10.47 21.45 26.86
CA HIS A 60 -9.48 21.79 27.89
C HIS A 60 -8.35 22.63 27.25
N SER A 61 -8.63 23.91 27.01
CA SER A 61 -7.60 24.95 26.81
C SER A 61 -7.64 25.92 27.99
N ASN A 62 -6.91 25.60 29.06
CA ASN A 62 -6.49 26.64 30.01
C ASN A 62 -5.30 26.19 30.86
N GLN A 63 -4.33 27.11 31.00
CA GLN A 63 -3.18 27.14 31.92
C GLN A 63 -2.01 26.19 31.55
N GLN A 64 -0.74 26.59 31.45
CA GLN A 64 0.02 27.76 31.90
C GLN A 64 1.23 27.97 30.96
N GLN A 65 1.58 29.24 30.74
CA GLN A 65 2.65 29.68 29.84
C GLN A 65 4.00 29.68 30.58
N VAL A 66 4.98 28.95 30.05
CA VAL A 66 6.42 29.12 30.37
C VAL A 66 7.12 29.68 29.12
N PRO A 67 7.80 30.84 29.18
CA PRO A 67 8.50 31.39 28.03
C PRO A 67 9.87 30.72 27.88
N VAL A 68 9.91 29.54 27.26
CA VAL A 68 11.16 29.02 26.68
C VAL A 68 11.32 29.64 25.31
N VAL A 69 12.14 30.69 25.23
CA VAL A 69 12.63 31.28 23.98
C VAL A 69 13.58 30.28 23.32
N ALA A 70 13.00 29.22 22.75
CA ALA A 70 13.70 28.35 21.82
C ALA A 70 13.87 29.15 20.52
N LYS A 71 15.10 29.61 20.27
CA LYS A 71 15.51 30.13 18.96
C LYS A 71 15.21 29.03 17.94
N SER A 72 14.07 29.14 17.28
CA SER A 72 13.68 28.30 16.15
C SER A 72 14.79 28.39 15.12
N LYS A 73 15.58 27.32 14.99
CA LYS A 73 16.50 27.17 13.86
C LYS A 73 15.60 27.21 12.64
N LYS A 74 15.66 28.31 11.89
CA LYS A 74 14.94 28.49 10.64
C LYS A 74 15.31 27.30 9.75
N ILE A 75 14.42 26.32 9.65
CA ILE A 75 14.61 25.14 8.81
C ILE A 75 14.71 25.70 7.40
N SER A 76 15.93 25.70 6.84
CA SER A 76 16.15 26.11 5.47
C SER A 76 15.23 25.27 4.59
N LYS A 77 14.48 25.92 3.69
CA LYS A 77 13.66 25.21 2.70
C LYS A 77 14.53 24.13 2.05
N ARG A 78 14.10 22.87 2.17
CA ARG A 78 14.78 21.74 1.52
C ARG A 78 14.73 21.98 0.01
N ASP A 79 15.89 21.93 -0.65
CA ASP A 79 15.96 22.06 -2.10
C ASP A 79 15.19 20.92 -2.77
N ASN A 80 14.34 21.29 -3.73
CA ASN A 80 13.56 20.35 -4.52
C ASN A 80 14.43 19.81 -5.65
N ASN A 81 14.97 18.61 -5.44
CA ASN A 81 15.88 17.95 -6.38
C ASN A 81 15.15 17.18 -7.48
N CYS A 82 13.83 17.00 -7.39
CA CYS A 82 13.07 16.23 -8.39
C CYS A 82 12.16 17.07 -9.28
N GLY A 83 12.12 18.41 -9.12
CA GLY A 83 11.27 19.29 -9.93
C GLY A 83 9.77 19.11 -9.70
N HIS A 84 9.37 18.41 -8.63
CA HIS A 84 7.97 18.17 -8.26
C HIS A 84 7.67 18.87 -6.94
N PRO A 85 7.41 20.20 -6.93
CA PRO A 85 7.15 20.93 -5.68
C PRO A 85 5.80 20.54 -5.05
N GLU A 86 4.86 20.07 -5.87
CA GLU A 86 3.52 19.65 -5.45
C GLU A 86 3.51 18.32 -4.67
N ARG A 87 4.54 17.49 -4.86
CA ARG A 87 4.61 16.17 -4.23
C ARG A 87 5.43 16.25 -2.95
N GLU A 88 4.99 15.52 -1.93
CA GLU A 88 5.76 15.39 -0.70
C GLU A 88 7.16 14.78 -0.96
N HIS A 89 8.19 15.46 -0.48
CA HIS A 89 9.57 14.99 -0.59
C HIS A 89 9.87 13.96 0.51
N TYR A 90 10.25 12.76 0.09
CA TYR A 90 10.56 11.64 0.97
C TYR A 90 11.99 11.73 1.53
N ALA A 91 13.00 11.71 0.65
CA ALA A 91 14.40 11.70 1.05
C ALA A 91 15.29 12.40 0.01
N LYS A 92 16.40 13.01 0.47
CA LYS A 92 17.36 13.74 -0.38
C LYS A 92 16.71 14.80 -1.28
N GLY A 93 15.65 15.47 -0.81
CA GLY A 93 14.91 16.45 -1.62
C GLY A 93 14.18 15.86 -2.82
N MET A 94 13.91 14.55 -2.83
CA MET A 94 13.17 13.86 -3.90
C MET A 94 11.86 13.29 -3.36
N CYS A 95 10.80 13.34 -4.17
CA CYS A 95 9.59 12.58 -3.90
C CYS A 95 9.87 11.07 -3.92
N SER A 96 8.97 10.27 -3.34
CA SER A 96 9.14 8.82 -3.21
C SER A 96 9.54 8.15 -4.54
N ASN A 97 8.79 8.39 -5.61
CA ASN A 97 9.05 7.80 -6.94
C ASN A 97 10.44 8.15 -7.48
N CYS A 98 10.84 9.42 -7.39
CA CYS A 98 12.15 9.87 -7.83
C CYS A 98 13.27 9.30 -6.95
N TYR A 99 13.06 9.20 -5.65
CA TYR A 99 14.01 8.59 -4.73
C TYR A 99 14.24 7.11 -5.06
N HIS A 100 13.17 6.34 -5.32
CA HIS A 100 13.30 4.94 -5.70
C HIS A 100 14.00 4.76 -7.05
N LYS A 101 13.73 5.65 -8.02
CA LYS A 101 14.31 5.56 -9.36
C LYS A 101 15.77 6.02 -9.43
N TYR A 102 16.10 7.14 -8.80
CA TYR A 102 17.40 7.82 -8.96
C TYR A 102 18.19 7.93 -7.65
N GLY A 103 17.52 8.07 -6.51
CA GLY A 103 18.17 8.31 -5.22
C GLY A 103 18.92 7.09 -4.63
N ARG A 104 18.63 5.89 -5.15
CA ARG A 104 19.25 4.62 -4.74
C ARG A 104 20.43 4.27 -5.63
N THR A 105 21.64 4.44 -5.08
CA THR A 105 22.90 4.20 -5.79
C THR A 105 23.68 2.99 -5.26
N LYS A 106 23.33 2.49 -4.07
CA LYS A 106 24.02 1.35 -3.46
C LYS A 106 23.66 0.04 -4.18
N LYS A 107 24.63 -0.86 -4.30
CA LYS A 107 24.43 -2.21 -4.83
C LYS A 107 23.94 -3.15 -3.71
N PRO A 108 22.97 -4.05 -3.97
CA PRO A 108 22.62 -5.12 -3.04
C PRO A 108 23.79 -6.09 -2.84
N TRP A 109 23.91 -6.67 -1.64
CA TRP A 109 24.96 -7.65 -1.32
C TRP A 109 24.46 -9.10 -1.34
N ILE A 110 23.13 -9.32 -1.31
CA ILE A 110 22.54 -10.67 -1.34
C ILE A 110 22.25 -11.11 -2.79
N CYS A 111 22.00 -10.16 -3.70
CA CYS A 111 21.76 -10.46 -5.11
C CYS A 111 22.66 -9.61 -6.02
N GLY A 112 23.09 -10.15 -7.16
CA GLY A 112 23.97 -9.49 -8.12
C GLY A 112 23.36 -8.33 -8.93
N HIS A 113 22.14 -7.88 -8.59
CA HIS A 113 21.43 -6.81 -9.27
C HIS A 113 22.01 -5.42 -8.97
N GLN A 114 21.52 -4.39 -9.65
CA GLN A 114 22.16 -3.07 -9.63
C GLN A 114 21.78 -2.18 -8.43
N LYS A 115 20.51 -2.17 -8.02
CA LYS A 115 19.99 -1.19 -7.04
C LYS A 115 19.47 -1.85 -5.78
N LEU A 116 20.02 -1.46 -4.63
CA LEU A 116 19.60 -1.87 -3.30
C LEU A 116 18.21 -1.30 -2.97
N TYR A 117 17.30 -2.20 -2.62
CA TYR A 117 15.97 -1.87 -2.13
C TYR A 117 15.91 -1.91 -0.59
N ALA A 118 15.83 -3.12 -0.02
CA ALA A 118 15.75 -3.34 1.42
C ALA A 118 16.39 -4.68 1.75
N GLN A 119 16.83 -4.86 3.01
CA GLN A 119 17.38 -6.13 3.51
C GLN A 119 18.51 -6.70 2.63
N GLY A 120 19.33 -5.85 2.01
CA GLY A 120 20.42 -6.32 1.14
C GLY A 120 20.00 -6.84 -0.24
N LEU A 121 18.73 -6.72 -0.61
CA LEU A 121 18.15 -7.20 -1.87
C LEU A 121 17.73 -6.06 -2.80
N CYS A 122 17.63 -6.34 -4.10
CA CYS A 122 16.94 -5.47 -5.04
C CYS A 122 15.42 -5.55 -4.89
N GLN A 123 14.69 -4.66 -5.55
CA GLN A 123 13.22 -4.58 -5.41
C GLN A 123 12.51 -5.87 -5.81
N ASN A 124 12.89 -6.47 -6.95
CA ASN A 124 12.25 -7.68 -7.44
C ASN A 124 12.53 -8.87 -6.51
N CYS A 125 13.77 -9.06 -6.09
CA CYS A 125 14.12 -10.13 -5.16
C CYS A 125 13.45 -9.95 -3.80
N TYR A 126 13.36 -8.71 -3.30
CA TYR A 126 12.64 -8.41 -2.07
C TYR A 126 11.15 -8.78 -2.17
N ILE A 127 10.47 -8.37 -3.25
CA ILE A 127 9.05 -8.69 -3.47
C ILE A 127 8.84 -10.20 -3.60
N ASN A 128 9.71 -10.89 -4.32
CA ASN A 128 9.62 -12.34 -4.49
C ASN A 128 9.79 -13.07 -3.16
N GLN A 129 10.78 -12.68 -2.35
CA GLN A 129 11.01 -13.27 -1.04
C GLN A 129 9.84 -12.98 -0.08
N TYR A 130 9.32 -11.75 -0.09
CA TYR A 130 8.16 -11.38 0.70
C TYR A 130 6.92 -12.22 0.33
N ASN A 131 6.64 -12.35 -0.96
CA ASN A 131 5.51 -13.14 -1.46
C ASN A 131 5.69 -14.64 -1.17
N GLN A 132 6.92 -15.14 -1.20
CA GLN A 132 7.21 -16.52 -0.82
C GLN A 132 6.87 -16.78 0.65
N LYS A 133 7.42 -15.97 1.57
CA LYS A 133 7.11 -16.07 3.01
C LYS A 133 5.61 -15.95 3.28
N LYS A 134 4.94 -15.05 2.55
CA LYS A 134 3.48 -14.90 2.64
C LYS A 134 2.77 -16.18 2.21
N ARG A 135 3.16 -16.86 1.12
CA ARG A 135 2.53 -18.12 0.72
C ARG A 135 2.74 -19.24 1.75
N GLU A 136 3.94 -19.35 2.29
CA GLU A 136 4.29 -20.36 3.31
C GLU A 136 3.44 -20.20 4.57
N ALA A 137 3.28 -18.96 5.06
CA ALA A 137 2.46 -18.67 6.25
C ALA A 137 0.98 -19.06 6.11
N TRP A 138 0.43 -19.07 4.88
CA TRP A 138 -0.96 -19.49 4.65
C TRP A 138 -1.09 -21.02 4.69
N VAL A 139 -0.10 -21.74 4.15
CA VAL A 139 -0.07 -23.21 4.18
C VAL A 139 0.02 -23.72 5.62
N ASP A 140 0.87 -23.11 6.45
CA ASP A 140 1.02 -23.49 7.86
C ASP A 140 -0.28 -23.28 8.65
N ASN A 141 -1.02 -22.20 8.35
CA ASN A 141 -2.31 -21.92 9.00
C ASN A 141 -3.39 -22.94 8.65
N ASP A 142 -3.43 -23.38 7.38
CA ASP A 142 -4.40 -24.39 6.92
C ASP A 142 -4.08 -25.78 7.52
N LYS A 143 -2.80 -26.12 7.64
CA LYS A 143 -2.37 -27.38 8.29
C LYS A 143 -2.76 -27.41 9.77
N ALA A 144 -2.50 -26.32 10.50
CA ALA A 144 -2.85 -26.21 11.92
C ALA A 144 -4.36 -26.43 12.17
N LYS A 145 -5.23 -25.81 11.35
CA LYS A 145 -6.69 -26.00 11.44
C LYS A 145 -7.12 -27.44 11.18
N SER A 146 -6.46 -28.13 10.24
CA SER A 146 -6.79 -29.52 9.90
C SER A 146 -6.40 -30.52 11.00
N GLU A 147 -5.39 -30.20 11.81
CA GLU A 147 -4.95 -31.02 12.94
C GLU A 147 -5.84 -30.80 14.17
N GLU A 148 -6.27 -29.56 14.41
CA GLU A 148 -7.22 -29.22 15.48
C GLU A 148 -8.59 -29.89 15.28
N GLN A 149 -9.06 -29.99 14.03
CA GLN A 149 -10.31 -30.68 13.70
C GLN A 149 -10.24 -32.21 13.89
N LYS A 150 -9.05 -32.81 13.79
CA LYS A 150 -8.86 -34.26 13.99
C LYS A 150 -8.79 -34.66 15.46
N GLN A 151 -8.51 -33.72 16.37
CA GLN A 151 -8.45 -33.97 17.81
C GLN A 151 -9.80 -33.82 18.50
N GLN A 152 -10.84 -33.40 17.77
CA GLN A 152 -12.20 -33.22 18.27
C GLN A 152 -13.17 -34.34 17.84
N ILE A 153 -12.65 -35.40 17.22
CA ILE A 153 -13.37 -36.64 16.86
C ILE A 153 -12.75 -37.79 17.67
#